data_AF-A0A179EWN1-F1
#
_entry.id   AF-A0A179EWN1-F1
#
_cell.length_a   1.000
_cell.length_b   1.000
_cell.length_c   1.000
_cell.angle_alpha   90.00
_cell.angle_beta   90.00
_cell.angle_gamma   90.00
#
_symmetry.space_group_name_H-M   'P 1'
#
loop_
_entity.id
_entity.type
_entity.pdbx_description
1 polymer ?
#
loop_
_entity_poly.entity_id
_entity_poly.type
_entity_poly.pdbx_seq_one_letter_code
_entity_poly.pdbx_strand_id
1 'polypeptide(L)'
;MARPPNAIDQHREYVTHLYLNGVSRSRIKHKLRRHHHVTANLSTISRRIASWDLPRQQTRTKETPELIETTRDLIFRVGLTEKQTLSVLQKQGWPITKRGLKRIRLHPDRRWVRRIKSDEERLALLEKTEQVIIEMTRRSNAISGYGKSLLQPYLRQQKQLWVPRDPLFAMYKIMFPNEIEMRKRMFRRKKGQFLVPGPNYQWCIDGHDKLKAYGFEIYAAIDAYSRNIIWFYVGHSATTALSVLKQYLAACGAYGIRPWYLQADRGSETPLVAAAHWNFALAADGRVEWNGRVLQQGKRLKDSYKAAPSTKNVKIEKWWESMLHISSRQWVDYFGELARDGDFDGDMLEDQIAIYAVYEDILRQELFDFVEAWNLHRIRLQKNRPHVVHGQPWMNYHYPDPDKACNWGIPIDHSVLAELERPLADIDVNTCLEPETKDWCRQVLVEMGYNHVALGTHHEPDKLRPFKRFYLGLRDRIIQHIESGRQPLLAYRKAPTGGIAEYEALYEQANQAFHYELGDTEPTEQPLVELGYEDEEGNDIEGISDDEDGEISDEEPE
;
A
#
# COMPACT_ATOMS: atom_id res chain seq x y z
N MET A 1 11.97 -21.73 64.71
CA MET A 1 11.96 -20.31 64.31
C MET A 1 11.45 -20.21 62.88
N ALA A 2 10.37 -19.46 62.63
CA ALA A 2 9.89 -19.21 61.28
C ALA A 2 10.94 -18.40 60.50
N ARG A 3 11.24 -18.82 59.26
CA ARG A 3 12.20 -18.13 58.39
C ARG A 3 11.67 -16.72 58.11
N PRO A 4 12.47 -15.66 58.23
CA PRO A 4 11.99 -14.30 58.01
C PRO A 4 11.36 -14.16 56.62
N PRO A 5 10.23 -13.42 56.49
CA PRO A 5 9.57 -13.19 55.21
C PRO A 5 10.56 -12.56 54.23
N ASN A 6 10.51 -13.00 52.97
CA ASN A 6 11.46 -12.50 52.00
C ASN A 6 11.12 -11.03 51.70
N ALA A 7 12.13 -10.16 51.55
CA ALA A 7 11.91 -8.74 51.23
C ALA A 7 11.03 -8.54 49.97
N ILE A 8 10.98 -9.52 49.05
CA ILE A 8 10.07 -9.49 47.89
C ILE A 8 8.59 -9.61 48.29
N ASP A 9 8.26 -10.33 49.36
CA ASP A 9 6.88 -10.54 49.82
C ASP A 9 6.22 -9.22 50.24
N GLN A 10 7.00 -8.27 50.79
CA GLN A 10 6.55 -6.92 51.13
C GLN A 10 6.20 -6.05 49.91
N HIS A 11 6.65 -6.47 48.71
CA HIS A 11 6.37 -5.80 47.44
C HIS A 11 5.53 -6.68 46.50
N ARG A 12 4.74 -7.62 47.06
CA ARG A 12 3.90 -8.54 46.26
C ARG A 12 3.04 -7.79 45.25
N GLU A 13 2.35 -6.73 45.66
CA GLU A 13 1.45 -5.96 44.79
C GLU A 13 2.20 -5.30 43.63
N TYR A 14 3.34 -4.67 43.91
CA TYR A 14 4.19 -4.05 42.89
C TYR A 14 4.72 -5.08 41.88
N VAL A 15 5.20 -6.24 42.37
CA VAL A 15 5.68 -7.31 41.49
C VAL A 15 4.54 -7.94 40.69
N THR A 16 3.37 -8.13 41.31
CA THR A 16 2.16 -8.66 40.66
C THR A 16 1.72 -7.74 39.54
N HIS A 17 1.60 -6.44 39.82
CA HIS A 17 1.27 -5.42 38.82
C HIS A 17 2.25 -5.46 37.64
N LEU A 18 3.56 -5.44 37.89
CA LEU A 18 4.55 -5.53 36.81
C LEU A 18 4.46 -6.85 36.03
N TYR A 19 4.26 -7.97 36.73
CA TYR A 19 4.19 -9.30 36.13
C TYR A 19 2.96 -9.46 35.22
N LEU A 20 1.79 -9.03 35.70
CA LEU A 20 0.54 -9.07 34.94
C LEU A 20 0.56 -8.08 33.75
N ASN A 21 1.25 -6.94 33.89
CA ASN A 21 1.50 -6.00 32.79
C ASN A 21 2.62 -6.44 31.82
N GLY A 22 2.98 -7.72 31.79
CA GLY A 22 3.89 -8.23 30.77
C GLY A 22 5.37 -7.86 30.97
N VAL A 23 5.78 -7.29 32.10
CA VAL A 23 7.17 -6.94 32.36
C VAL A 23 8.01 -8.20 32.62
N SER A 24 9.17 -8.31 31.97
CA SER A 24 10.04 -9.49 32.15
C SER A 24 10.60 -9.59 33.56
N ARG A 25 10.82 -10.81 34.07
CA ARG A 25 11.39 -11.04 35.41
C ARG A 25 12.75 -10.35 35.64
N SER A 26 13.55 -10.18 34.59
CA SER A 26 14.80 -9.40 34.66
C SER A 26 14.57 -7.91 34.83
N ARG A 27 13.52 -7.36 34.20
CA ARG A 27 13.15 -5.96 34.34
C ARG A 27 12.41 -5.69 35.66
N ILE A 28 11.64 -6.66 36.16
CA ILE A 28 11.12 -6.68 37.54
C ILE A 28 12.27 -6.65 38.54
N LYS A 29 13.29 -7.50 38.39
CA LYS A 29 14.51 -7.47 39.23
C LYS A 29 15.18 -6.09 39.23
N HIS A 30 15.34 -5.48 38.05
CA HIS A 30 15.92 -4.15 37.93
C HIS A 30 15.06 -3.08 38.62
N LYS A 31 13.74 -3.10 38.41
CA LYS A 31 12.80 -2.16 39.04
C LYS A 31 12.75 -2.30 40.57
N LEU A 32 12.73 -3.52 41.10
CA LEU A 32 12.80 -3.79 42.54
C LEU A 32 14.08 -3.21 43.16
N ARG A 33 15.23 -3.42 42.51
CA ARG A 33 16.51 -2.88 42.97
C ARG A 33 16.53 -1.35 42.93
N ARG A 34 15.95 -0.75 41.89
CA ARG A 34 16.00 0.71 41.65
C ARG A 34 15.01 1.50 42.49
N HIS A 35 13.79 1.00 42.67
CA HIS A 35 12.69 1.75 43.30
C HIS A 35 12.45 1.34 44.76
N HIS A 36 12.83 0.12 45.15
CA HIS A 36 12.56 -0.41 46.49
C HIS A 36 13.82 -0.92 47.19
N HIS A 37 15.01 -0.72 46.60
CA HIS A 37 16.31 -1.19 47.12
C HIS A 37 16.36 -2.71 47.43
N VAL A 38 15.44 -3.50 46.88
CA VAL A 38 15.38 -4.95 47.10
C VAL A 38 16.25 -5.69 46.11
N THR A 39 17.22 -6.45 46.62
CA THR A 39 18.08 -7.31 45.82
C THR A 39 17.56 -8.74 45.81
N ALA A 40 17.14 -9.20 44.63
CA ALA A 40 16.58 -10.54 44.45
C ALA A 40 17.18 -11.27 43.24
N ASN A 41 17.39 -12.57 43.38
CA ASN A 41 17.76 -13.43 42.26
C ASN A 41 16.54 -13.76 41.39
N LEU A 42 16.78 -14.04 40.11
CA LEU A 42 15.71 -14.40 39.16
C LEU A 42 14.95 -15.65 39.59
N SER A 43 15.65 -16.61 40.20
CA SER A 43 15.06 -17.81 40.79
C SER A 43 14.13 -17.48 41.96
N THR A 44 14.51 -16.55 42.83
CA THR A 44 13.68 -16.08 43.95
C THR A 44 12.40 -15.40 43.45
N ILE A 45 12.52 -14.50 42.47
CA ILE A 45 11.37 -13.84 41.85
C ILE A 45 10.44 -14.86 41.20
N SER A 46 11.00 -15.85 40.48
CA SER A 46 10.21 -16.89 39.81
C SER A 46 9.47 -17.78 40.82
N ARG A 47 10.14 -18.17 41.91
CA ARG A 47 9.54 -18.97 42.98
C ARG A 47 8.42 -18.20 43.69
N ARG A 48 8.61 -16.90 43.94
CA ARG A 48 7.60 -16.06 44.60
C ARG A 48 6.36 -15.84 43.74
N ILE A 49 6.55 -15.54 42.46
CA ILE A 49 5.45 -15.47 41.48
C ILE A 49 4.64 -16.78 41.46
N ALA A 50 5.33 -17.93 41.49
CA ALA A 50 4.67 -19.24 41.54
C ALA A 50 3.93 -19.46 42.87
N SER A 51 4.50 -19.06 44.02
CA SER A 51 3.83 -19.19 45.32
C SER A 51 2.65 -18.24 45.51
N TRP A 52 2.54 -17.19 44.70
CA TRP A 52 1.42 -16.25 44.72
C TRP A 52 0.28 -16.64 43.79
N ASP A 53 0.39 -17.82 43.16
CA ASP A 53 -0.59 -18.39 42.23
C ASP A 53 -1.01 -17.43 41.10
N LEU A 54 -0.06 -16.63 40.62
CA LEU A 54 -0.33 -15.67 39.55
C LEU A 54 -0.49 -16.39 38.21
N PRO A 55 -1.46 -15.97 37.37
CA PRO A 55 -1.67 -16.57 36.05
C PRO A 55 -0.42 -16.41 35.19
N ARG A 56 -0.20 -17.36 34.27
CA ARG A 56 0.96 -17.29 33.37
C ARG A 56 0.88 -16.00 32.53
N GLN A 57 1.88 -15.14 32.69
CA GLN A 57 2.07 -13.90 31.93
C GLN A 57 1.90 -14.01 30.41
N GLN A 58 2.12 -15.20 29.83
CA GLN A 58 1.77 -15.50 28.44
C GLN A 58 1.14 -16.89 28.37
N THR A 59 -0.04 -16.96 27.76
CA THR A 59 -0.70 -18.21 27.36
C THR A 59 0.22 -19.00 26.44
N ARG A 60 0.16 -20.34 26.50
CA ARG A 60 0.92 -21.18 25.57
C ARG A 60 0.47 -20.83 24.15
N THR A 61 1.42 -20.47 23.28
CA THR A 61 1.11 -20.21 21.86
C THR A 61 0.36 -21.40 21.29
N LYS A 62 -0.90 -21.16 20.91
CA LYS A 62 -1.76 -22.09 20.16
C LYS A 62 -1.44 -21.90 18.68
N GLU A 63 -1.20 -23.00 17.97
CA GLU A 63 -0.93 -22.96 16.54
C GLU A 63 -2.27 -22.99 15.83
N THR A 64 -2.75 -21.83 15.37
CA THR A 64 -3.93 -21.74 14.50
C THR A 64 -3.49 -21.60 13.05
N PRO A 65 -4.30 -22.01 12.06
CA PRO A 65 -3.98 -21.85 10.65
C PRO A 65 -3.61 -20.42 10.26
N GLU A 66 -4.32 -19.43 10.81
CA GLU A 66 -4.12 -18.00 10.53
C GLU A 66 -2.77 -17.51 11.06
N LEU A 67 -2.37 -17.94 12.26
CA LEU A 67 -1.06 -17.62 12.82
C LEU A 67 0.06 -18.27 12.00
N ILE A 68 -0.14 -19.50 11.54
CA ILE A 68 0.82 -20.20 10.68
C ILE A 68 0.99 -19.43 9.37
N GLU A 69 -0.09 -19.05 8.71
CA GLU A 69 -0.03 -18.36 7.42
C GLU A 69 0.52 -16.94 7.56
N THR A 70 0.11 -16.20 8.58
CA THR A 70 0.71 -14.89 8.90
C THR A 70 2.22 -15.03 9.16
N THR A 71 2.63 -16.08 9.87
CA THR A 71 4.05 -16.36 10.11
C THR A 71 4.78 -16.71 8.81
N ARG A 72 4.16 -17.47 7.91
CA ARG A 72 4.69 -17.81 6.58
C ARG A 72 4.93 -16.53 5.79
N ASP A 73 3.92 -15.67 5.69
CA ASP A 73 3.98 -14.41 4.97
C ASP A 73 5.09 -13.49 5.48
N LEU A 74 5.18 -13.29 6.79
CA LEU A 74 6.21 -12.42 7.37
C LEU A 74 7.63 -12.96 7.11
N ILE A 75 7.80 -14.28 6.96
CA ILE A 75 9.11 -14.91 6.76
C ILE A 75 9.48 -14.99 5.28
N PHE A 76 8.55 -15.38 4.42
CA PHE A 76 8.79 -15.63 3.00
C PHE A 76 8.48 -14.38 2.17
N ARG A 77 7.22 -13.92 2.18
CA ARG A 77 6.82 -12.72 1.44
C ARG A 77 7.63 -11.51 1.92
N VAL A 78 7.47 -11.11 3.18
CA VAL A 78 8.10 -9.88 3.71
C VAL A 78 9.60 -10.05 4.00
N GLY A 79 10.02 -11.22 4.45
CA GLY A 79 11.44 -11.51 4.70
C GLY A 79 12.01 -11.11 6.04
N LEU A 80 11.17 -10.96 7.05
CA LEU A 80 11.57 -10.47 8.36
C LEU A 80 12.53 -11.43 9.04
N THR A 81 13.46 -10.92 9.85
CA THR A 81 14.26 -11.76 10.77
C THR A 81 13.38 -12.40 11.84
N GLU A 82 13.83 -13.47 12.50
CA GLU A 82 13.06 -14.11 13.59
C GLU A 82 12.68 -13.11 14.70
N LYS A 83 13.58 -12.17 15.02
CA LYS A 83 13.30 -11.09 15.97
C LYS A 83 12.20 -10.16 15.47
N GLN A 84 12.25 -9.78 14.20
CA GLN A 84 11.23 -8.91 13.59
C GLN A 84 9.89 -9.63 13.46
N THR A 85 9.86 -10.87 12.96
CA THR A 85 8.63 -11.69 12.88
C THR A 85 7.95 -11.81 14.23
N LEU A 86 8.72 -12.13 15.28
CA LEU A 86 8.17 -12.20 16.64
C LEU A 86 7.58 -10.86 17.08
N SER A 87 8.32 -9.76 16.87
CA SER A 87 7.89 -8.42 17.25
C SER A 87 6.63 -7.98 16.49
N VAL A 88 6.52 -8.30 15.21
CA VAL A 88 5.38 -7.95 14.37
C VAL A 88 4.14 -8.73 14.81
N LEU A 89 4.25 -10.05 14.95
CA LEU A 89 3.13 -10.88 15.41
C LEU A 89 2.61 -10.44 16.79
N GLN A 90 3.52 -10.09 17.72
CA GLN A 90 3.13 -9.57 19.03
C GLN A 90 2.41 -8.21 18.93
N LYS A 91 2.86 -7.31 18.04
CA LYS A 91 2.19 -6.02 17.80
C LYS A 91 0.82 -6.20 17.13
N GLN A 92 0.63 -7.25 16.34
CA GLN A 92 -0.66 -7.65 15.78
C GLN A 92 -1.59 -8.34 16.81
N GLY A 93 -1.19 -8.41 18.08
CA GLY A 93 -2.00 -9.00 19.15
C GLY A 93 -1.86 -10.53 19.30
N TRP A 94 -1.01 -11.19 18.50
CA TRP A 94 -0.84 -12.64 18.63
C TRP A 94 -0.13 -13.02 19.95
N PRO A 95 -0.66 -13.98 20.73
CA PRO A 95 -0.01 -14.50 21.94
C PRO A 95 1.14 -15.47 21.59
N ILE A 96 2.14 -14.96 20.87
CA ILE A 96 3.29 -15.72 20.39
C ILE A 96 4.55 -15.49 21.22
N THR A 97 5.24 -16.59 21.51
CA THR A 97 6.54 -16.59 22.19
C THR A 97 7.66 -16.97 21.21
N LYS A 98 8.91 -16.64 21.54
CA LYS A 98 10.07 -17.09 20.76
C LYS A 98 10.10 -18.62 20.57
N ARG A 99 9.71 -19.38 21.61
CA ARG A 99 9.61 -20.84 21.53
C ARG A 99 8.46 -21.29 20.64
N GLY A 100 7.31 -20.62 20.72
CA GLY A 100 6.15 -20.87 19.85
C GLY A 100 6.48 -20.62 18.38
N LEU A 101 7.10 -19.48 18.07
CA LEU A 101 7.57 -19.16 16.70
C LEU A 101 8.56 -20.20 16.19
N LYS A 102 9.51 -20.64 17.03
CA LYS A 102 10.46 -21.69 16.66
C LYS A 102 9.76 -23.02 16.37
N ARG A 103 8.74 -23.39 17.17
CA ARG A 103 7.96 -24.62 16.97
C ARG A 103 7.14 -24.59 15.69
N ILE A 104 6.45 -23.47 15.39
CA ILE A 104 5.72 -23.29 14.13
C ILE A 104 6.66 -23.46 12.93
N ARG A 105 7.79 -22.74 12.95
CA ARG A 105 8.75 -22.74 11.84
C ARG A 105 9.43 -24.08 11.64
N LEU A 106 9.81 -24.75 12.73
CA LEU A 106 10.56 -26.01 12.69
C LEU A 106 9.65 -27.22 12.86
N HIS A 107 8.34 -27.06 12.63
CA HIS A 107 7.42 -28.18 12.58
C HIS A 107 7.91 -29.19 11.53
N PRO A 108 7.83 -30.51 11.81
CA PRO A 108 8.32 -31.55 10.90
C PRO A 108 7.88 -31.40 9.45
N ASP A 109 6.62 -30.97 9.23
CA ASP A 109 6.03 -30.81 7.89
C ASP A 109 6.41 -29.49 7.18
N ARG A 110 6.80 -28.46 7.95
CA ARG A 110 7.01 -27.10 7.42
C ARG A 110 8.47 -26.79 7.17
N ARG A 111 9.34 -27.10 8.16
CA ARG A 111 10.79 -26.88 8.14
C ARG A 111 11.23 -25.57 7.47
N TRP A 112 10.72 -24.44 7.95
CA TRP A 112 11.09 -23.08 7.49
C TRP A 112 12.48 -22.66 8.00
N VAL A 113 13.49 -23.33 7.46
CA VAL A 113 14.90 -23.15 7.76
C VAL A 113 15.46 -22.02 6.90
N ARG A 114 16.29 -21.18 7.52
CA ARG A 114 16.90 -19.99 6.90
C ARG A 114 18.33 -20.21 6.42
N ARG A 115 18.94 -21.30 6.84
CA ARG A 115 20.31 -21.68 6.50
C ARG A 115 20.31 -23.15 6.19
N ILE A 116 20.64 -23.45 4.95
CA ILE A 116 20.93 -24.80 4.51
C ILE A 116 22.31 -25.18 5.03
N LYS A 117 22.43 -26.35 5.64
CA LYS A 117 23.69 -26.85 6.23
C LYS A 117 24.42 -27.85 5.33
N SER A 118 23.68 -28.61 4.52
CA SER A 118 24.27 -29.53 3.56
C SER A 118 24.72 -28.76 2.31
N ASP A 119 25.91 -29.09 1.81
CA ASP A 119 26.41 -28.53 0.55
C ASP A 119 25.57 -29.01 -0.64
N GLU A 120 25.05 -30.23 -0.60
CA GLU A 120 24.16 -30.79 -1.63
C GLU A 120 22.84 -30.02 -1.71
N GLU A 121 22.17 -29.82 -0.57
CA GLU A 121 20.93 -29.03 -0.50
C GLU A 121 21.16 -27.58 -0.95
N ARG A 122 22.35 -27.04 -0.69
CA ARG A 122 22.72 -25.68 -1.10
C ARG A 122 22.93 -25.61 -2.61
N LEU A 123 23.59 -26.59 -3.20
CA LEU A 123 23.80 -26.67 -4.64
C LEU A 123 22.46 -26.83 -5.36
N ALA A 124 21.59 -27.73 -4.91
CA ALA A 124 20.25 -27.92 -5.46
C ALA A 124 19.40 -26.63 -5.37
N LEU A 125 19.51 -25.86 -4.28
CA LEU A 125 18.85 -24.55 -4.19
C LEU A 125 19.40 -23.57 -5.24
N LEU A 126 20.72 -23.54 -5.45
CA LEU A 126 21.34 -22.64 -6.43
C LEU A 126 20.95 -23.02 -7.86
N GLU A 127 20.99 -24.30 -8.21
CA GLU A 127 20.52 -24.81 -9.52
C GLU A 127 19.05 -24.48 -9.76
N LYS A 128 18.19 -24.72 -8.76
CA LYS A 128 16.78 -24.33 -8.85
C LYS A 128 16.61 -22.82 -9.02
N THR A 129 17.42 -22.03 -8.34
CA THR A 129 17.38 -20.57 -8.46
C THR A 129 17.83 -20.12 -9.84
N GLU A 130 18.90 -20.71 -10.36
CA GLU A 130 19.40 -20.45 -11.71
C GLU A 130 18.33 -20.76 -12.75
N GLN A 131 17.70 -21.94 -12.67
CA GLN A 131 16.60 -22.33 -13.57
C GLN A 131 15.43 -21.34 -13.50
N VAL A 132 15.03 -20.92 -12.31
CA VAL A 132 13.96 -19.92 -12.14
C VAL A 132 14.36 -18.58 -12.74
N ILE A 133 15.59 -18.10 -12.55
CA ILE A 133 16.06 -16.85 -13.17
C ILE A 133 16.07 -17.00 -14.69
N ILE A 134 16.56 -18.13 -15.23
CA ILE A 134 16.57 -18.42 -16.67
C ILE A 134 15.13 -18.41 -17.21
N GLU A 135 14.20 -19.10 -16.57
CA GLU A 135 12.78 -19.15 -16.96
C GLU A 135 12.17 -17.75 -16.96
N MET A 136 12.44 -16.96 -15.93
CA MET A 136 11.97 -15.58 -15.84
C MET A 136 12.55 -14.68 -16.93
N THR A 137 13.85 -14.78 -17.20
CA THR A 137 14.52 -14.05 -18.28
C THR A 137 14.11 -14.52 -19.67
N ARG A 138 13.44 -15.68 -19.81
CA ARG A 138 12.78 -16.07 -21.07
C ARG A 138 11.48 -15.31 -21.29
N ARG A 139 10.77 -14.92 -20.22
CA ARG A 139 9.52 -14.17 -20.30
C ARG A 139 9.75 -12.68 -20.45
N SER A 140 10.71 -12.14 -19.69
CA SER A 140 11.04 -10.71 -19.70
C SER A 140 12.42 -10.46 -19.12
N ASN A 141 13.06 -9.39 -19.60
CA ASN A 141 14.33 -8.92 -19.06
C ASN A 141 14.18 -8.09 -17.77
N ALA A 142 12.98 -7.87 -17.23
CA ALA A 142 12.75 -7.01 -16.06
C ALA A 142 13.65 -7.31 -14.86
N ILE A 143 13.88 -8.59 -14.55
CA ILE A 143 14.69 -8.98 -13.38
C ILE A 143 16.19 -8.74 -13.56
N SER A 144 16.68 -8.53 -14.78
CA SER A 144 18.10 -8.25 -15.04
C SER A 144 18.51 -6.95 -14.35
N GLY A 145 17.63 -5.95 -14.39
CA GLY A 145 17.86 -4.63 -13.81
C GLY A 145 17.74 -4.59 -12.29
N TYR A 146 17.29 -5.66 -11.61
CA TYR A 146 17.06 -5.68 -10.15
C TYR A 146 18.36 -5.77 -9.35
N GLY A 147 19.30 -6.59 -9.82
CA GLY A 147 20.49 -7.09 -9.11
C GLY A 147 20.39 -7.21 -7.59
N LYS A 148 21.53 -7.05 -6.89
CA LYS A 148 21.69 -7.67 -5.56
C LYS A 148 20.67 -7.26 -4.49
N SER A 149 20.12 -6.05 -4.56
CA SER A 149 19.25 -5.50 -3.50
C SER A 149 17.78 -5.84 -3.69
N LEU A 150 17.32 -6.01 -4.93
CA LEU A 150 15.92 -6.25 -5.27
C LEU A 150 15.67 -7.70 -5.71
N LEU A 151 16.65 -8.35 -6.34
CA LEU A 151 16.51 -9.74 -6.81
C LEU A 151 16.28 -10.72 -5.65
N GLN A 152 16.96 -10.52 -4.53
CA GLN A 152 16.76 -11.40 -3.36
C GLN A 152 15.36 -11.25 -2.74
N PRO A 153 14.86 -10.04 -2.41
CA PRO A 153 13.46 -9.85 -2.01
C PRO A 153 12.48 -10.47 -3.00
N TYR A 154 12.68 -10.22 -4.29
CA TYR A 154 11.83 -10.71 -5.36
C TYR A 154 11.73 -12.24 -5.39
N LEU A 155 12.87 -12.96 -5.46
CA LEU A 155 12.89 -14.43 -5.50
C LEU A 155 12.26 -15.06 -4.25
N ARG A 156 12.44 -14.40 -3.11
CA ARG A 156 11.86 -14.87 -1.85
C ARG A 156 10.35 -14.65 -1.81
N GLN A 157 9.88 -13.54 -2.33
CA GLN A 157 8.46 -13.20 -2.38
C GLN A 157 7.72 -14.03 -3.42
N GLN A 158 8.12 -13.90 -4.68
CA GLN A 158 7.39 -14.45 -5.83
C GLN A 158 7.61 -15.94 -6.02
N LYS A 159 8.77 -16.47 -5.57
CA LYS A 159 9.17 -17.87 -5.81
C LYS A 159 9.41 -18.66 -4.52
N GLN A 160 9.26 -18.04 -3.36
CA GLN A 160 9.54 -18.63 -2.04
C GLN A 160 10.96 -19.20 -1.91
N LEU A 161 11.93 -18.69 -2.68
CA LEU A 161 13.31 -19.15 -2.69
C LEU A 161 14.18 -18.37 -1.70
N TRP A 162 14.74 -19.08 -0.71
CA TRP A 162 15.53 -18.48 0.38
C TRP A 162 17.04 -18.51 0.08
N VAL A 163 17.46 -17.78 -0.96
CA VAL A 163 18.83 -17.82 -1.47
C VAL A 163 19.75 -16.88 -0.67
N PRO A 164 20.89 -17.37 -0.14
CA PRO A 164 21.88 -16.51 0.51
C PRO A 164 22.41 -15.43 -0.44
N ARG A 165 22.69 -14.25 0.10
CA ARG A 165 23.02 -13.05 -0.69
C ARG A 165 24.28 -13.24 -1.56
N ASP A 166 25.37 -13.74 -0.98
CA ASP A 166 26.65 -13.76 -1.68
C ASP A 166 26.68 -14.77 -2.85
N PRO A 167 26.14 -16.01 -2.69
CA PRO A 167 25.94 -16.93 -3.82
C PRO A 167 25.04 -16.38 -4.92
N LEU A 168 23.88 -15.81 -4.54
CA LEU A 168 22.97 -15.19 -5.51
C LEU A 168 23.68 -14.06 -6.28
N PHE A 169 24.52 -13.28 -5.61
CA PHE A 169 25.26 -12.21 -6.26
C PHE A 169 26.38 -12.72 -7.16
N ALA A 170 27.06 -13.81 -6.79
CA ALA A 170 28.04 -14.46 -7.66
C ALA A 170 27.39 -14.94 -8.96
N MET A 171 26.25 -15.62 -8.85
CA MET A 171 25.44 -16.06 -9.99
C MET A 171 24.96 -14.87 -10.83
N TYR A 172 24.38 -13.84 -10.21
CA TYR A 172 23.92 -12.63 -10.91
C TYR A 172 25.04 -11.94 -11.72
N LYS A 173 26.29 -11.94 -11.22
CA LYS A 173 27.43 -11.36 -11.96
C LYS A 173 27.77 -12.11 -13.23
N ILE A 174 27.61 -13.42 -13.21
CA ILE A 174 27.87 -14.28 -14.36
C ILE A 174 26.74 -14.13 -15.38
N MET A 175 25.49 -14.09 -14.91
CA MET A 175 24.31 -14.01 -15.77
C MET A 175 24.09 -12.64 -16.41
N PHE A 176 24.40 -11.54 -15.69
CA PHE A 176 24.10 -10.16 -16.12
C PHE A 176 25.32 -9.23 -16.00
N PRO A 177 26.42 -9.51 -16.72
CA PRO A 177 27.65 -8.71 -16.62
C PRO A 177 27.46 -7.25 -17.05
N ASN A 178 26.67 -7.02 -18.11
CA ASN A 178 26.42 -5.68 -18.68
C ASN A 178 25.66 -4.76 -17.70
N GLU A 179 24.68 -5.31 -16.98
CA GLU A 179 23.88 -4.58 -15.98
C GLU A 179 24.73 -4.00 -14.84
N ILE A 180 25.78 -4.73 -14.47
CA ILE A 180 26.69 -4.30 -13.41
C ILE A 180 27.55 -3.14 -13.87
N GLU A 181 28.01 -3.17 -15.11
CA GLU A 181 28.84 -2.11 -15.68
C GLU A 181 28.03 -0.82 -15.85
N MET A 182 26.81 -0.93 -16.39
CA MET A 182 25.85 0.18 -16.47
C MET A 182 25.61 0.81 -15.09
N ARG A 183 25.34 0.00 -14.06
CA ARG A 183 25.13 0.51 -12.68
C ARG A 183 26.34 1.20 -12.07
N LYS A 184 27.58 0.77 -12.37
CA LYS A 184 28.80 1.43 -11.85
C LYS A 184 28.97 2.85 -12.38
N ARG A 185 28.50 3.12 -13.61
CA ARG A 185 28.62 4.42 -14.27
C ARG A 185 27.58 5.45 -13.76
N MET A 186 26.43 5.00 -13.22
CA MET A 186 25.27 5.86 -12.96
C MET A 186 25.12 6.42 -11.53
N PHE A 187 25.86 5.93 -10.52
CA PHE A 187 25.66 6.36 -9.10
C PHE A 187 26.59 7.50 -8.62
N ARG A 188 26.61 8.65 -9.32
CA ARG A 188 27.35 9.85 -8.87
C ARG A 188 26.49 11.12 -8.87
N ARG A 189 25.70 11.36 -7.80
CA ARG A 189 25.08 12.68 -7.50
C ARG A 189 25.05 12.98 -6.00
N LYS A 190 25.25 14.27 -5.64
CA LYS A 190 25.17 14.79 -4.26
C LYS A 190 23.72 14.83 -3.79
N LYS A 191 23.46 14.45 -2.54
CA LYS A 191 22.10 14.28 -1.97
C LYS A 191 21.83 15.36 -0.92
N GLY A 192 20.74 16.10 -1.09
CA GLY A 192 20.22 17.05 -0.10
C GLY A 192 19.66 16.39 1.16
N GLN A 193 19.47 17.18 2.20
CA GLN A 193 18.94 16.77 3.51
C GLN A 193 17.40 16.85 3.47
N PHE A 194 16.70 15.77 3.79
CA PHE A 194 15.23 15.74 3.87
C PHE A 194 14.85 14.98 5.15
N LEU A 195 14.37 15.71 6.16
CA LEU A 195 14.02 15.16 7.47
C LEU A 195 12.50 15.08 7.61
N VAL A 196 12.00 13.90 7.97
CA VAL A 196 10.57 13.62 8.21
C VAL A 196 10.49 12.92 9.57
N PRO A 197 9.54 13.29 10.45
CA PRO A 197 9.50 12.78 11.83
C PRO A 197 9.06 11.31 11.94
N GLY A 198 8.39 10.77 10.91
CA GLY A 198 7.95 9.38 10.92
C GLY A 198 7.02 9.05 9.75
N PRO A 199 6.57 7.79 9.61
CA PRO A 199 5.67 7.39 8.54
C PRO A 199 4.33 8.13 8.65
N ASN A 200 3.67 8.29 7.50
CA ASN A 200 2.41 9.02 7.31
C ASN A 200 2.48 10.51 7.61
N TYR A 201 3.65 11.06 7.96
CA TYR A 201 3.76 12.51 8.12
C TYR A 201 3.62 13.23 6.79
N GLN A 202 4.15 12.62 5.72
CA GLN A 202 4.04 13.18 4.39
C GLN A 202 4.02 12.08 3.34
N TRP A 203 2.92 12.00 2.60
CA TRP A 203 2.86 11.26 1.35
C TRP A 203 3.12 12.23 0.19
N CYS A 204 4.04 11.84 -0.68
CA CYS A 204 4.39 12.56 -1.90
C CYS A 204 3.77 11.81 -3.08
N ILE A 205 2.94 12.49 -3.86
CA ILE A 205 2.26 11.94 -5.04
C ILE A 205 2.77 12.61 -6.31
N ASP A 206 2.82 11.87 -7.41
CA ASP A 206 3.35 12.34 -8.69
C ASP A 206 3.03 11.38 -9.84
N GLY A 207 3.03 11.91 -11.06
CA GLY A 207 2.91 11.15 -12.31
C GLY A 207 4.28 10.88 -12.97
N HIS A 208 4.36 9.87 -13.84
CA HIS A 208 5.57 9.57 -14.59
C HIS A 208 5.30 9.39 -16.09
N ASP A 209 5.84 10.31 -16.90
CA ASP A 209 5.47 10.44 -18.32
C ASP A 209 6.33 9.62 -19.30
N LYS A 210 7.29 8.81 -18.83
CA LYS A 210 8.25 8.16 -19.75
C LYS A 210 7.65 7.15 -20.72
N LEU A 211 6.46 6.62 -20.40
CA LEU A 211 5.72 5.70 -21.28
C LEU A 211 4.44 6.33 -21.83
N LYS A 212 4.16 7.60 -21.52
CA LYS A 212 2.93 8.29 -21.88
C LYS A 212 2.72 8.38 -23.39
N ALA A 213 3.81 8.57 -24.15
CA ALA A 213 3.78 8.59 -25.61
C ALA A 213 3.31 7.26 -26.25
N TYR A 214 3.24 6.18 -25.47
CA TYR A 214 2.80 4.85 -25.90
C TYR A 214 1.49 4.43 -25.22
N GLY A 215 0.76 5.38 -24.64
CA GLY A 215 -0.51 5.17 -23.93
C GLY A 215 -0.38 4.83 -22.44
N PHE A 216 0.77 4.36 -21.97
CA PHE A 216 0.94 3.98 -20.56
C PHE A 216 1.33 5.15 -19.68
N GLU A 217 0.36 5.66 -18.93
CA GLU A 217 0.55 6.64 -17.87
C GLU A 217 0.69 5.96 -16.50
N ILE A 218 1.58 6.50 -15.67
CA ILE A 218 1.90 5.93 -14.35
C ILE A 218 1.70 7.00 -13.28
N TYR A 219 1.09 6.64 -12.15
CA TYR A 219 0.97 7.49 -10.96
C TYR A 219 1.40 6.72 -9.71
N ALA A 220 1.94 7.41 -8.71
CA ALA A 220 2.27 6.76 -7.45
C ALA A 220 2.20 7.70 -6.25
N ALA A 221 2.16 7.10 -5.07
CA ALA A 221 2.44 7.77 -3.81
C ALA A 221 3.56 7.09 -3.05
N ILE A 222 4.45 7.89 -2.48
CA ILE A 222 5.53 7.44 -1.61
C ILE A 222 5.46 8.11 -0.25
N ASP A 223 5.58 7.33 0.82
CA ASP A 223 5.80 7.89 2.16
C ASP A 223 7.23 8.42 2.28
N ALA A 224 7.36 9.70 2.59
CA ALA A 224 8.63 10.41 2.52
C ALA A 224 9.64 9.98 3.60
N TYR A 225 9.16 9.42 4.72
CA TYR A 225 9.99 8.89 5.80
C TYR A 225 10.56 7.50 5.45
N SER A 226 9.66 6.53 5.26
CA SER A 226 9.96 5.11 5.09
C SER A 226 10.47 4.78 3.69
N ARG A 227 10.06 5.58 2.68
CA ARG A 227 10.17 5.30 1.24
C ARG A 227 9.33 4.11 0.78
N ASN A 228 8.30 3.76 1.54
CA ASN A 228 7.31 2.78 1.14
C ASN A 228 6.39 3.40 0.08
N ILE A 229 6.18 2.69 -1.02
CA ILE A 229 5.18 3.05 -2.02
C ILE A 229 3.82 2.66 -1.44
N ILE A 230 2.94 3.64 -1.32
CA ILE A 230 1.63 3.54 -0.68
C ILE A 230 0.59 3.02 -1.67
N TRP A 231 0.56 3.61 -2.86
CA TRP A 231 -0.15 3.09 -4.02
C TRP A 231 0.67 3.33 -5.29
N PHE A 232 0.33 2.56 -6.32
CA PHE A 232 0.95 2.60 -7.63
C PHE A 232 -0.12 2.29 -8.68
N TYR A 233 -0.17 3.09 -9.75
CA TYR A 233 -1.14 2.98 -10.82
C TYR A 233 -0.42 2.94 -12.17
N VAL A 234 -0.90 2.09 -13.07
CA VAL A 234 -0.48 2.01 -14.47
C VAL A 234 -1.72 1.86 -15.32
N GLY A 235 -1.95 2.79 -16.24
CA GLY A 235 -3.11 2.76 -17.13
C GLY A 235 -3.04 3.94 -18.08
N HIS A 236 -4.18 4.53 -18.43
CA HIS A 236 -4.28 5.59 -19.44
C HIS A 236 -4.91 6.89 -18.90
N SER A 237 -5.16 6.94 -17.59
CA SER A 237 -5.86 8.05 -16.93
C SER A 237 -5.07 8.65 -15.75
N ALA A 238 -3.77 8.35 -15.62
CA ALA A 238 -2.95 8.84 -14.51
C ALA A 238 -2.84 10.38 -14.46
N THR A 239 -3.15 11.04 -15.57
CA THR A 239 -3.11 12.51 -15.68
C THR A 239 -4.47 13.19 -15.51
N THR A 240 -5.52 12.45 -15.15
CA THR A 240 -6.86 13.03 -14.94
C THR A 240 -7.18 13.22 -13.45
N ALA A 241 -7.88 14.32 -13.13
CA ALA A 241 -8.19 14.67 -11.75
C ALA A 241 -9.10 13.63 -11.07
N LEU A 242 -10.07 13.09 -11.81
CA LEU A 242 -10.99 12.07 -11.32
C LEU A 242 -10.26 10.75 -11.01
N SER A 243 -9.31 10.35 -11.85
CA SER A 243 -8.54 9.13 -11.63
C SER A 243 -7.62 9.25 -10.42
N VAL A 244 -6.88 10.35 -10.32
CA VAL A 244 -5.99 10.61 -9.18
C VAL A 244 -6.77 10.72 -7.88
N LEU A 245 -7.98 11.31 -7.91
CA LEU A 245 -8.91 11.29 -6.78
C LEU A 245 -9.33 9.87 -6.40
N LYS A 246 -9.84 9.07 -7.35
CA LYS A 246 -10.28 7.69 -7.10
C LYS A 246 -9.16 6.83 -6.51
N GLN A 247 -7.93 6.98 -7.03
CA GLN A 247 -6.75 6.29 -6.51
C GLN A 247 -6.43 6.70 -5.06
N TYR A 248 -6.48 7.99 -4.74
CA TYR A 248 -6.21 8.49 -3.39
C TYR A 248 -7.28 8.03 -2.37
N LEU A 249 -8.55 8.07 -2.74
CA LEU A 249 -9.66 7.59 -1.89
C LEU A 249 -9.54 6.09 -1.64
N ALA A 250 -9.29 5.30 -2.68
CA ALA A 250 -9.06 3.86 -2.56
C ALA A 250 -7.89 3.54 -1.61
N ALA A 251 -6.79 4.30 -1.69
CA ALA A 251 -5.69 4.16 -0.75
C ALA A 251 -6.13 4.51 0.69
N CYS A 252 -6.80 5.64 0.91
CA CYS A 252 -7.27 6.02 2.24
C CYS A 252 -8.22 4.97 2.83
N GLY A 253 -9.17 4.46 2.04
CA GLY A 253 -10.08 3.38 2.42
C GLY A 253 -9.36 2.09 2.78
N ALA A 254 -8.38 1.66 1.95
CA ALA A 254 -7.62 0.44 2.19
C ALA A 254 -6.75 0.50 3.47
N TYR A 255 -6.17 1.66 3.78
CA TYR A 255 -5.36 1.84 4.99
C TYR A 255 -6.18 2.29 6.21
N GLY A 256 -7.42 2.76 6.02
CA GLY A 256 -8.25 3.38 7.05
C GLY A 256 -7.68 4.68 7.62
N ILE A 257 -6.70 5.28 6.95
CA ILE A 257 -5.98 6.47 7.40
C ILE A 257 -5.67 7.40 6.23
N ARG A 258 -5.49 8.68 6.56
CA ARG A 258 -4.85 9.69 5.71
C ARG A 258 -3.50 10.11 6.30
N PRO A 259 -2.58 10.65 5.48
CA PRO A 259 -1.35 11.23 6.01
C PRO A 259 -1.64 12.55 6.74
N TRP A 260 -0.66 13.03 7.51
CA TRP A 260 -0.67 14.40 8.02
C TRP A 260 -0.53 15.39 6.87
N TYR A 261 0.51 15.29 6.04
CA TYR A 261 0.63 16.07 4.82
C TYR A 261 0.44 15.22 3.57
N LEU A 262 -0.38 15.69 2.66
CA LEU A 262 -0.34 15.27 1.26
C LEU A 262 0.43 16.31 0.45
N GLN A 263 1.43 15.88 -0.31
CA GLN A 263 2.23 16.76 -1.16
C GLN A 263 2.13 16.31 -2.61
N ALA A 264 1.80 17.23 -3.50
CA ALA A 264 1.82 17.02 -4.94
C ALA A 264 2.40 18.24 -5.65
N ASP A 265 2.70 18.04 -6.92
CA ASP A 265 3.03 19.14 -7.84
C ASP A 265 1.78 19.95 -8.20
N ARG A 266 1.95 21.13 -8.78
CA ARG A 266 0.84 21.98 -9.25
C ARG A 266 0.31 21.52 -10.62
N GLY A 267 -0.06 20.25 -10.70
CA GLY A 267 -0.68 19.65 -11.88
C GLY A 267 -2.21 19.80 -11.88
N SER A 268 -2.81 19.75 -13.07
CA SER A 268 -4.27 19.83 -13.26
C SER A 268 -5.03 18.66 -12.64
N GLU A 269 -4.35 17.55 -12.36
CA GLU A 269 -4.89 16.32 -11.78
C GLU A 269 -5.01 16.37 -10.24
N THR A 270 -4.36 17.33 -9.58
CA THR A 270 -4.24 17.37 -8.12
C THR A 270 -5.32 18.15 -7.33
N PRO A 271 -6.08 19.12 -7.89
CA PRO A 271 -7.02 19.93 -7.12
C PRO A 271 -8.09 19.11 -6.37
N LEU A 272 -8.68 18.10 -7.02
CA LEU A 272 -9.71 17.25 -6.42
C LEU A 272 -9.16 16.45 -5.23
N VAL A 273 -7.95 15.90 -5.36
CA VAL A 273 -7.27 15.21 -4.25
C VAL A 273 -6.93 16.16 -3.10
N ALA A 274 -6.53 17.40 -3.40
CA ALA A 274 -6.29 18.41 -2.37
C ALA A 274 -7.57 18.72 -1.58
N ALA A 275 -8.71 18.87 -2.28
CA ALA A 275 -10.01 19.09 -1.66
C ALA A 275 -10.45 17.89 -0.81
N ALA A 276 -10.36 16.66 -1.34
CA ALA A 276 -10.69 15.45 -0.59
C ALA A 276 -9.84 15.27 0.68
N HIS A 277 -8.53 15.50 0.58
CA HIS A 277 -7.64 15.45 1.74
C HIS A 277 -8.01 16.51 2.80
N TRP A 278 -8.45 17.68 2.35
CA TRP A 278 -8.91 18.75 3.24
C TRP A 278 -10.26 18.42 3.89
N ASN A 279 -11.21 17.84 3.17
CA ASN A 279 -12.49 17.39 3.73
C ASN A 279 -12.29 16.37 4.86
N PHE A 280 -11.39 15.40 4.69
CA PHE A 280 -11.02 14.51 5.80
C PHE A 280 -10.37 15.25 6.98
N ALA A 281 -9.65 16.35 6.73
CA ALA A 281 -9.04 17.16 7.78
C ALA A 281 -10.05 18.06 8.52
N LEU A 282 -11.16 18.41 7.87
CA LEU A 282 -12.27 19.13 8.50
C LEU A 282 -13.15 18.20 9.35
N ALA A 283 -13.42 16.99 8.86
CA ALA A 283 -14.28 16.01 9.52
C ALA A 283 -13.63 15.32 10.73
N ALA A 284 -12.32 15.04 10.65
CA ALA A 284 -11.59 14.43 11.76
C ALA A 284 -10.77 15.47 12.53
N ASP A 285 -10.80 15.38 13.87
CA ASP A 285 -9.85 16.07 14.72
C ASP A 285 -8.45 15.49 14.44
N GLY A 286 -7.68 16.16 13.56
CA GLY A 286 -6.35 15.73 13.14
C GLY A 286 -5.31 15.75 14.27
N ARG A 287 -5.43 14.80 15.20
CA ARG A 287 -4.65 14.70 16.43
C ARG A 287 -3.69 13.53 16.35
N VAL A 288 -2.44 13.77 16.69
CA VAL A 288 -1.41 12.75 16.85
C VAL A 288 -0.74 12.95 18.20
N GLU A 289 -0.70 11.91 19.03
CA GLU A 289 0.04 11.94 20.30
C GLU A 289 1.44 11.33 20.14
N TRP A 290 2.46 12.05 20.60
CA TRP A 290 3.82 11.54 20.62
C TRP A 290 4.60 12.10 21.81
N ASN A 291 5.26 11.21 22.57
CA ASN A 291 6.06 11.56 23.76
C ASN A 291 5.29 12.44 24.78
N GLY A 292 4.00 12.14 25.00
CA GLY A 292 3.14 12.90 25.92
C GLY A 292 2.76 14.30 25.41
N ARG A 293 3.00 14.59 24.13
CA ARG A 293 2.53 15.81 23.46
C ARG A 293 1.43 15.45 22.48
N VAL A 294 0.31 16.16 22.56
CA VAL A 294 -0.76 16.10 21.56
C VAL A 294 -0.48 17.17 20.51
N LEU A 295 -0.36 16.75 19.26
CA LEU A 295 -0.17 17.62 18.11
C LEU A 295 -1.47 17.68 17.34
N GLN A 296 -1.91 18.89 17.02
CA GLN A 296 -3.15 19.14 16.28
C GLN A 296 -2.81 19.73 14.91
N GLN A 297 -3.41 19.15 13.88
CA GLN A 297 -3.36 19.66 12.53
C GLN A 297 -4.33 20.83 12.38
N GLY A 298 -3.89 21.88 11.69
CA GLY A 298 -4.73 23.03 11.36
C GLY A 298 -5.83 22.69 10.36
N LYS A 299 -6.88 23.53 10.33
CA LYS A 299 -8.06 23.32 9.48
C LYS A 299 -7.99 24.05 8.13
N ARG A 300 -6.90 24.75 7.79
CA ARG A 300 -6.75 25.37 6.46
C ARG A 300 -6.17 24.36 5.49
N LEU A 301 -6.48 24.49 4.19
CA LEU A 301 -5.91 23.61 3.15
C LEU A 301 -4.38 23.50 3.25
N LYS A 302 -3.67 24.62 3.47
CA LYS A 302 -2.20 24.65 3.60
C LYS A 302 -1.64 23.90 4.82
N ASP A 303 -2.49 23.57 5.80
CA ASP A 303 -2.12 22.88 7.04
C ASP A 303 -2.15 21.36 6.86
N SER A 304 -2.71 20.86 5.75
CA SER A 304 -2.77 19.44 5.39
C SER A 304 -2.27 19.13 3.97
N TYR A 305 -2.33 20.09 3.05
CA TYR A 305 -1.87 19.95 1.68
C TYR A 305 -0.68 20.86 1.35
N LYS A 306 0.31 20.31 0.65
CA LYS A 306 1.50 21.02 0.18
C LYS A 306 1.57 20.99 -1.34
N ALA A 307 1.20 22.10 -1.97
CA ALA A 307 1.50 22.33 -3.38
C ALA A 307 2.98 22.75 -3.53
N ALA A 308 3.82 21.86 -4.08
CA ALA A 308 5.24 22.10 -4.26
C ALA A 308 5.62 22.12 -5.76
N PRO A 309 6.71 22.77 -6.18
CA PRO A 309 7.29 22.53 -7.50
C PRO A 309 7.96 21.14 -7.57
N SER A 310 8.05 20.53 -8.75
CA SER A 310 8.72 19.23 -9.00
C SER A 310 10.09 19.08 -8.36
N THR A 311 10.89 20.15 -8.39
CA THR A 311 12.22 20.21 -7.74
C THR A 311 12.20 19.96 -6.23
N LYS A 312 11.04 20.09 -5.58
CA LYS A 312 10.81 19.83 -4.15
C LYS A 312 10.12 18.48 -3.89
N ASN A 313 9.60 17.78 -4.90
CA ASN A 313 9.05 16.42 -4.79
C ASN A 313 10.16 15.34 -4.85
N VAL A 314 11.27 15.62 -4.18
CA VAL A 314 12.56 14.92 -4.33
C VAL A 314 12.50 13.41 -4.04
N LYS A 315 11.52 12.95 -3.24
CA LYS A 315 11.43 11.54 -2.83
C LYS A 315 10.89 10.66 -3.94
N ILE A 316 9.79 11.07 -4.55
CA ILE A 316 9.15 10.33 -5.63
C ILE A 316 9.96 10.45 -6.92
N GLU A 317 10.51 11.62 -7.21
CA GLU A 317 11.42 11.82 -8.36
C GLU A 317 12.66 10.91 -8.33
N LYS A 318 13.30 10.79 -7.16
CA LYS A 318 14.42 9.84 -7.00
C LYS A 318 13.98 8.38 -7.12
N TRP A 319 12.73 8.10 -6.76
CA TRP A 319 12.17 6.78 -6.91
C TRP A 319 11.86 6.49 -8.38
N TRP A 320 11.32 7.45 -9.13
CA TRP A 320 11.15 7.38 -10.59
C TRP A 320 12.46 7.13 -11.32
N GLU A 321 13.53 7.87 -11.00
CA GLU A 321 14.87 7.58 -11.54
C GLU A 321 15.26 6.12 -11.28
N SER A 322 15.02 5.61 -10.07
CA SER A 322 15.34 4.23 -9.71
C SER A 322 14.50 3.22 -10.48
N MET A 323 13.19 3.42 -10.58
CA MET A 323 12.27 2.56 -11.34
C MET A 323 12.64 2.53 -12.82
N LEU A 324 12.88 3.70 -13.41
CA LEU A 324 13.29 3.83 -14.81
C LEU A 324 14.54 2.99 -15.07
N HIS A 325 15.59 3.18 -14.28
CA HIS A 325 16.85 2.48 -14.48
C HIS A 325 16.79 0.98 -14.19
N ILE A 326 15.85 0.52 -13.38
CA ILE A 326 15.82 -0.87 -12.90
C ILE A 326 14.80 -1.72 -13.66
N SER A 327 13.66 -1.15 -14.05
CA SER A 327 12.51 -1.94 -14.52
C SER A 327 11.91 -1.43 -15.82
N SER A 328 11.82 -0.11 -16.05
CA SER A 328 11.07 0.41 -17.21
C SER A 328 11.90 0.93 -18.37
N ARG A 329 13.24 1.06 -18.25
CA ARG A 329 14.08 1.54 -19.36
C ARG A 329 13.97 0.68 -20.61
N GLN A 330 13.94 -0.64 -20.43
CA GLN A 330 13.77 -1.59 -21.54
C GLN A 330 12.48 -1.33 -22.33
N TRP A 331 11.38 -0.98 -21.64
CA TRP A 331 10.09 -0.71 -22.26
C TRP A 331 10.09 0.64 -22.98
N VAL A 332 10.71 1.66 -22.40
CA VAL A 332 10.91 2.96 -23.06
C VAL A 332 11.72 2.81 -24.34
N ASP A 333 12.81 2.05 -24.29
CA ASP A 333 13.66 1.82 -25.46
C ASP A 333 12.92 0.99 -26.52
N TYR A 334 12.24 -0.07 -26.11
CA TYR A 334 11.49 -0.95 -26.99
C TYR A 334 10.33 -0.24 -27.70
N PHE A 335 9.44 0.43 -26.98
CA PHE A 335 8.34 1.16 -27.60
C PHE A 335 8.85 2.35 -28.44
N GLY A 336 9.97 2.96 -28.02
CA GLY A 336 10.66 3.96 -28.82
C GLY A 336 11.25 3.42 -30.13
N GLU A 337 11.63 2.14 -30.18
CA GLU A 337 11.99 1.45 -31.42
C GLU A 337 10.77 1.21 -32.30
N LEU A 338 9.65 0.70 -31.74
CA LEU A 338 8.42 0.50 -32.52
C LEU A 338 7.96 1.78 -33.22
N ALA A 339 7.92 2.90 -32.48
CA ALA A 339 7.52 4.19 -33.06
C ALA A 339 8.50 4.67 -34.14
N ARG A 340 9.82 4.48 -33.94
CA ARG A 340 10.85 4.91 -34.90
C ARG A 340 10.82 4.08 -36.18
N ASP A 341 10.53 2.80 -36.06
CA ASP A 341 10.45 1.86 -37.19
C ASP A 341 9.13 2.02 -37.97
N GLY A 342 8.19 2.84 -37.49
CA GLY A 342 6.85 2.99 -38.09
C GLY A 342 5.89 1.84 -37.74
N ASP A 343 6.24 1.02 -36.74
CA ASP A 343 5.44 -0.10 -36.28
C ASP A 343 4.43 0.29 -35.20
N PHE A 344 4.43 1.54 -34.73
CA PHE A 344 3.45 2.07 -33.77
C PHE A 344 3.16 3.53 -34.07
N ASP A 345 1.88 3.86 -34.17
CA ASP A 345 1.34 5.21 -34.18
C ASP A 345 0.33 5.38 -33.03
N GLY A 346 0.61 6.32 -32.13
CA GLY A 346 -0.22 6.58 -30.96
C GLY A 346 -1.58 7.17 -31.30
N ASP A 347 -1.79 7.66 -32.52
CA ASP A 347 -3.05 8.24 -32.98
C ASP A 347 -3.97 7.21 -33.65
N MET A 348 -3.46 6.01 -33.98
CA MET A 348 -4.22 4.95 -34.64
C MET A 348 -4.94 4.05 -33.63
N LEU A 349 -6.25 3.83 -33.82
CA LEU A 349 -7.08 3.06 -32.90
C LEU A 349 -6.61 1.60 -32.79
N GLU A 350 -6.22 0.99 -33.90
CA GLU A 350 -5.72 -0.37 -33.95
C GLU A 350 -4.41 -0.57 -33.17
N ASP A 351 -3.51 0.42 -33.20
CA ASP A 351 -2.26 0.41 -32.44
C ASP A 351 -2.54 0.60 -30.94
N GLN A 352 -3.44 1.54 -30.59
CA GLN A 352 -3.90 1.73 -29.22
C GLN A 352 -4.52 0.45 -28.65
N ILE A 353 -5.42 -0.23 -29.38
CA ILE A 353 -6.05 -1.46 -28.92
C ILE A 353 -5.01 -2.58 -28.81
N ALA A 354 -4.18 -2.78 -29.84
CA ALA A 354 -3.18 -3.85 -29.86
C ALA A 354 -2.13 -3.69 -28.75
N ILE A 355 -1.67 -2.46 -28.49
CA ILE A 355 -0.63 -2.22 -27.48
C ILE A 355 -1.14 -2.51 -26.06
N TYR A 356 -2.38 -2.13 -25.72
CA TYR A 356 -2.97 -2.49 -24.43
C TYR A 356 -3.24 -3.99 -24.33
N ALA A 357 -3.83 -4.59 -25.36
CA ALA A 357 -4.18 -6.01 -25.34
C ALA A 357 -2.96 -6.93 -25.13
N VAL A 358 -1.81 -6.56 -25.68
CA VAL A 358 -0.58 -7.33 -25.55
C VAL A 358 0.21 -6.95 -24.30
N TYR A 359 0.45 -5.65 -24.05
CA TYR A 359 1.46 -5.24 -23.08
C TYR A 359 0.91 -4.76 -21.73
N GLU A 360 -0.37 -4.42 -21.60
CA GLU A 360 -0.95 -3.87 -20.35
C GLU A 360 -0.67 -4.78 -19.14
N ASP A 361 -1.07 -6.05 -19.23
CA ASP A 361 -0.96 -7.00 -18.12
C ASP A 361 0.50 -7.34 -17.79
N ILE A 362 1.36 -7.44 -18.81
CA ILE A 362 2.80 -7.70 -18.64
C ILE A 362 3.46 -6.52 -17.92
N LEU A 363 3.27 -5.31 -18.45
CA LEU A 363 3.87 -4.10 -17.92
C LEU A 363 3.39 -3.83 -16.50
N ARG A 364 2.08 -3.99 -16.23
CA ARG A 364 1.51 -3.90 -14.88
C ARG A 364 2.18 -4.89 -13.95
N GLN A 365 2.19 -6.17 -14.28
CA GLN A 365 2.76 -7.20 -13.42
C GLN A 365 4.22 -6.90 -13.10
N GLU A 366 5.04 -6.55 -14.09
CA GLU A 366 6.46 -6.25 -13.88
C GLU A 366 6.72 -5.03 -13.00
N LEU A 367 5.95 -3.97 -13.20
CA LEU A 367 6.11 -2.73 -12.42
C LEU A 367 5.57 -2.91 -10.99
N PHE A 368 4.47 -3.65 -10.80
CA PHE A 368 3.99 -4.02 -9.47
C PHE A 368 4.99 -4.92 -8.74
N ASP A 369 5.54 -5.93 -9.42
CA ASP A 369 6.62 -6.79 -8.93
C ASP A 369 7.83 -5.96 -8.46
N PHE A 370 8.19 -4.91 -9.20
CA PHE A 370 9.24 -3.97 -8.81
C PHE A 370 8.86 -3.18 -7.55
N VAL A 371 7.64 -2.66 -7.47
CA VAL A 371 7.14 -1.91 -6.31
C VAL A 371 7.17 -2.77 -5.04
N GLU A 372 6.74 -4.02 -5.14
CA GLU A 372 6.78 -4.95 -4.01
C GLU A 372 8.22 -5.27 -3.60
N ALA A 373 9.09 -5.60 -4.57
CA ALA A 373 10.51 -5.82 -4.31
C ALA A 373 11.17 -4.58 -3.69
N TRP A 374 10.77 -3.38 -4.12
CA TRP A 374 11.17 -2.11 -3.54
C TRP A 374 10.69 -1.99 -2.09
N ASN A 375 9.42 -2.20 -1.78
CA ASN A 375 8.93 -2.07 -0.41
C ASN A 375 9.63 -3.05 0.56
N LEU A 376 10.13 -4.18 0.05
CA LEU A 376 10.80 -5.22 0.83
C LEU A 376 12.33 -5.12 0.84
N HIS A 377 12.93 -4.29 -0.02
CA HIS A 377 14.39 -4.18 -0.12
C HIS A 377 14.99 -3.59 1.15
N ARG A 378 16.22 -4.00 1.48
CA ARG A 378 16.91 -3.46 2.64
C ARG A 378 17.77 -2.24 2.27
N ILE A 379 17.38 -1.08 2.75
CA ILE A 379 18.21 0.13 2.75
C ILE A 379 19.33 -0.06 3.78
N ARG A 380 20.57 0.16 3.33
CA ARG A 380 21.76 0.11 4.19
C ARG A 380 21.90 1.39 5.03
N LEU A 381 22.37 1.21 6.26
CA LEU A 381 22.80 2.30 7.12
C LEU A 381 23.94 3.07 6.46
N GLN A 382 23.80 4.39 6.36
CA GLN A 382 24.83 5.30 5.86
C GLN A 382 25.31 6.16 7.03
N LYS A 383 26.49 5.84 7.59
CA LYS A 383 27.04 6.53 8.77
C LYS A 383 27.11 8.05 8.61
N ASN A 384 27.43 8.51 7.40
CA ASN A 384 27.58 9.94 7.10
C ASN A 384 26.26 10.61 6.67
N ARG A 385 25.12 9.93 6.79
CA ARG A 385 23.78 10.45 6.45
C ARG A 385 22.75 10.03 7.50
N PRO A 386 22.78 10.61 8.70
CA PRO A 386 21.89 10.23 9.81
C PRO A 386 20.40 10.46 9.50
N HIS A 387 20.07 11.39 8.60
CA HIS A 387 18.70 11.67 8.15
C HIS A 387 18.12 10.59 7.22
N VAL A 388 18.92 9.62 6.74
CA VAL A 388 18.44 8.54 5.89
C VAL A 388 17.96 7.38 6.75
N VAL A 389 16.65 7.17 6.78
CA VAL A 389 16.04 6.00 7.42
C VAL A 389 16.53 4.73 6.72
N HIS A 390 17.16 3.84 7.50
CA HIS A 390 17.66 2.54 7.06
C HIS A 390 16.68 1.44 7.44
N GLY A 391 16.81 0.23 6.89
CA GLY A 391 15.84 -0.85 7.10
C GLY A 391 15.04 -1.17 5.83
N GLN A 392 13.98 -1.97 5.97
CA GLN A 392 13.05 -2.24 4.87
C GLN A 392 11.97 -1.16 4.86
N PRO A 393 11.63 -0.55 3.71
CA PRO A 393 10.55 0.44 3.64
C PRO A 393 9.25 -0.04 4.31
N TRP A 394 8.82 -1.26 4.01
CA TRP A 394 7.65 -1.88 4.62
C TRP A 394 7.72 -1.91 6.15
N MET A 395 8.87 -2.30 6.73
CA MET A 395 9.06 -2.29 8.19
C MET A 395 9.07 -0.88 8.77
N ASN A 396 9.72 0.06 8.07
CA ASN A 396 9.82 1.45 8.51
C ASN A 396 8.46 2.15 8.45
N TYR A 397 7.55 1.68 7.60
CA TYR A 397 6.20 2.17 7.44
C TYR A 397 5.23 1.55 8.45
N HIS A 398 5.08 0.23 8.45
CA HIS A 398 4.08 -0.47 9.27
C HIS A 398 4.51 -0.68 10.73
N TYR A 399 5.81 -0.77 10.98
CA TYR A 399 6.35 -1.05 12.31
C TYR A 399 7.55 -0.15 12.64
N PRO A 400 7.39 1.18 12.59
CA PRO A 400 8.47 2.11 12.92
C PRO A 400 8.97 1.86 14.34
N ASP A 401 10.23 2.26 14.57
CA ASP A 401 10.84 2.23 15.89
C ASP A 401 10.19 3.31 16.78
N PRO A 402 9.40 2.96 17.80
CA PRO A 402 8.61 3.93 18.56
C PRO A 402 9.48 4.92 19.35
N ASP A 403 10.72 4.54 19.65
CA ASP A 403 11.69 5.43 20.31
C ASP A 403 12.25 6.50 19.35
N LYS A 404 12.07 6.32 18.03
CA LYS A 404 12.69 7.17 16.99
C LYS A 404 11.71 7.85 16.07
N ALA A 405 10.49 7.32 15.93
CA ALA A 405 9.52 7.83 14.99
C ALA A 405 8.08 7.64 15.50
N CYS A 406 7.29 8.68 15.31
CA CYS A 406 5.84 8.65 15.49
C CYS A 406 5.17 8.19 14.19
N ASN A 407 4.08 7.42 14.28
CA ASN A 407 3.19 7.22 13.14
C ASN A 407 2.18 8.38 13.11
N TRP A 408 2.15 9.13 12.01
CA TRP A 408 1.31 10.32 11.84
C TRP A 408 0.03 10.06 11.04
N GLY A 409 -0.34 8.79 10.86
CA GLY A 409 -1.59 8.43 10.19
C GLY A 409 -2.78 8.86 11.03
N ILE A 410 -3.69 9.61 10.41
CA ILE A 410 -4.93 10.07 11.05
C ILE A 410 -6.05 9.17 10.52
N PRO A 411 -6.84 8.52 11.39
CA PRO A 411 -8.02 7.77 10.95
C PRO A 411 -8.94 8.64 10.10
N ILE A 412 -9.44 8.09 9.00
CA ILE A 412 -10.43 8.78 8.18
C ILE A 412 -11.82 8.58 8.75
N ASP A 413 -12.71 9.53 8.45
CA ASP A 413 -14.14 9.33 8.59
C ASP A 413 -14.65 8.52 7.39
N HIS A 414 -15.21 7.34 7.65
CA HIS A 414 -15.71 6.45 6.61
C HIS A 414 -16.99 6.99 5.93
N SER A 415 -17.77 7.84 6.60
CA SER A 415 -18.93 8.49 5.99
C SER A 415 -18.50 9.51 4.93
N VAL A 416 -17.48 10.31 5.25
CA VAL A 416 -16.86 11.25 4.30
C VAL A 416 -16.21 10.51 3.13
N LEU A 417 -15.56 9.37 3.39
CA LEU A 417 -15.04 8.53 2.31
C LEU A 417 -16.15 8.10 1.36
N ALA A 418 -17.25 7.55 1.88
CA ALA A 418 -18.38 7.09 1.07
C ALA A 418 -19.02 8.22 0.26
N GLU A 419 -19.16 9.41 0.86
CA GLU A 419 -19.67 10.61 0.18
C GLU A 419 -18.77 11.04 -0.99
N LEU A 420 -17.44 11.01 -0.80
CA LEU A 420 -16.47 11.36 -1.84
C LEU A 420 -16.32 10.29 -2.93
N GLU A 421 -16.56 9.02 -2.60
CA GLU A 421 -16.49 7.91 -3.56
C GLU A 421 -17.75 7.79 -4.41
N ARG A 422 -18.92 8.20 -3.90
CA ARG A 422 -20.22 8.06 -4.58
C ARG A 422 -20.24 8.63 -6.01
N PRO A 423 -19.76 9.86 -6.29
CA PRO A 423 -19.76 10.42 -7.65
C PRO A 423 -18.84 9.68 -8.61
N LEU A 424 -17.91 8.88 -8.09
CA LEU A 424 -16.91 8.16 -8.85
C LEU A 424 -17.26 6.69 -9.06
N ALA A 425 -18.42 6.22 -8.57
CA ALA A 425 -18.78 4.80 -8.54
C ALA A 425 -18.63 4.14 -9.91
N ASP A 426 -19.19 4.76 -10.95
CA ASP A 426 -19.23 4.23 -12.32
C ASP A 426 -17.96 4.48 -13.14
N ILE A 427 -16.99 5.24 -12.59
CA ILE A 427 -15.75 5.55 -13.29
C ILE A 427 -14.74 4.41 -13.12
N ASP A 428 -14.54 3.59 -14.15
CA ASP A 428 -13.48 2.57 -14.12
C ASP A 428 -12.15 3.11 -14.64
N VAL A 429 -11.16 3.20 -13.75
CA VAL A 429 -9.80 3.64 -14.07
C VAL A 429 -8.84 2.49 -14.34
N ASN A 430 -9.24 1.24 -14.08
CA ASN A 430 -8.36 0.07 -14.09
C ASN A 430 -8.33 -0.66 -15.44
N THR A 431 -9.24 -0.36 -16.35
CA THR A 431 -9.31 -0.99 -17.68
C THR A 431 -9.03 0.01 -18.80
N CYS A 432 -8.11 -0.31 -19.72
CA CYS A 432 -7.86 0.55 -20.88
C CYS A 432 -8.71 0.23 -22.12
N LEU A 433 -9.36 -0.94 -22.16
CA LEU A 433 -10.19 -1.38 -23.28
C LEU A 433 -11.62 -1.65 -22.79
N GLU A 434 -12.60 -1.46 -23.67
CA GLU A 434 -13.96 -1.91 -23.38
C GLU A 434 -14.01 -3.44 -23.20
N PRO A 435 -14.87 -3.98 -22.32
CA PRO A 435 -14.90 -5.41 -21.98
C PRO A 435 -14.97 -6.32 -23.21
N GLU A 436 -15.84 -5.99 -24.17
CA GLU A 436 -16.04 -6.75 -25.40
C GLU A 436 -14.79 -6.72 -26.30
N THR A 437 -14.11 -5.57 -26.35
CA THR A 437 -12.85 -5.40 -27.09
C THR A 437 -11.73 -6.21 -26.44
N LYS A 438 -11.64 -6.17 -25.10
CA LYS A 438 -10.63 -6.92 -24.33
C LYS A 438 -10.83 -8.43 -24.50
N ASP A 439 -12.08 -8.89 -24.46
CA ASP A 439 -12.41 -10.30 -24.63
C ASP A 439 -12.16 -10.79 -26.07
N TRP A 440 -12.52 -10.00 -27.08
CA TRP A 440 -12.21 -10.30 -28.47
C TRP A 440 -10.69 -10.40 -28.71
N CYS A 441 -9.92 -9.41 -28.23
CA CYS A 441 -8.46 -9.44 -28.36
C CYS A 441 -7.85 -10.66 -27.67
N ARG A 442 -8.36 -11.03 -26.48
CA ARG A 442 -7.90 -12.22 -25.75
C ARG A 442 -8.13 -13.50 -26.55
N GLN A 443 -9.29 -13.64 -27.21
CA GLN A 443 -9.59 -14.81 -28.05
C GLN A 443 -8.62 -14.90 -29.23
N VAL A 444 -8.41 -13.80 -29.95
CA VAL A 444 -7.46 -13.76 -31.08
C VAL A 444 -6.03 -14.06 -30.62
N LEU A 445 -5.59 -13.51 -29.50
CA LEU A 445 -4.26 -13.79 -28.94
C LEU A 445 -4.10 -15.26 -28.54
N VAL A 446 -5.15 -15.88 -27.99
CA VAL A 446 -5.16 -17.33 -27.69
C VAL A 446 -4.96 -18.15 -28.97
N GLU A 447 -5.68 -17.84 -30.04
CA GLU A 447 -5.53 -18.50 -31.35
C GLU A 447 -4.12 -18.36 -31.93
N MET A 448 -3.49 -17.20 -31.71
CA MET A 448 -2.10 -16.95 -32.12
C MET A 448 -1.07 -17.69 -31.25
N GLY A 449 -1.48 -18.28 -30.13
CA GLY A 449 -0.59 -18.96 -29.19
C GLY A 449 0.11 -18.02 -28.20
N TYR A 450 -0.40 -16.81 -27.98
CA TYR A 450 0.18 -15.80 -27.08
C TYR A 450 0.37 -16.33 -25.66
N ASN A 451 -0.64 -17.02 -25.11
CA ASN A 451 -0.60 -17.52 -23.74
C ASN A 451 0.57 -18.46 -23.49
N HIS A 452 0.95 -19.26 -24.51
CA HIS A 452 2.09 -20.16 -24.40
C HIS A 452 3.40 -19.41 -24.17
N VAL A 453 3.55 -18.22 -24.75
CA VAL A 453 4.73 -17.37 -24.61
C VAL A 453 4.65 -16.49 -23.38
N ALA A 454 3.50 -15.88 -23.11
CA ALA A 454 3.28 -15.03 -21.94
C ALA A 454 3.46 -15.82 -20.62
N LEU A 455 3.00 -17.08 -20.59
CA LEU A 455 3.22 -18.00 -19.47
C LEU A 455 4.63 -18.64 -19.48
N GLY A 456 5.48 -18.33 -20.46
CA GLY A 456 6.84 -18.83 -20.60
C GLY A 456 6.97 -20.32 -20.89
N THR A 457 5.92 -20.95 -21.42
CA THR A 457 5.94 -22.36 -21.87
C THR A 457 6.64 -22.53 -23.22
N HIS A 458 6.70 -21.48 -24.04
CA HIS A 458 7.43 -21.42 -25.30
C HIS A 458 8.42 -20.24 -25.33
N HIS A 459 9.52 -20.40 -26.07
CA HIS A 459 10.60 -19.42 -26.15
C HIS A 459 10.27 -18.28 -27.13
N GLU A 460 10.35 -17.04 -26.66
CA GLU A 460 10.39 -15.88 -27.57
C GLU A 460 11.84 -15.67 -28.03
N PRO A 461 12.12 -15.76 -29.35
CA PRO A 461 13.48 -15.68 -29.86
C PRO A 461 14.09 -14.27 -29.69
N ASP A 462 13.24 -13.24 -29.66
CA ASP A 462 13.68 -11.86 -29.51
C ASP A 462 13.43 -11.32 -28.09
N LYS A 463 14.49 -11.35 -27.27
CA LYS A 463 14.45 -10.86 -25.89
C LYS A 463 14.47 -9.33 -25.79
N LEU A 464 14.89 -8.63 -26.86
CA LEU A 464 14.94 -7.17 -26.88
C LEU A 464 13.62 -6.59 -27.38
N ARG A 465 12.90 -7.33 -28.23
CA ARG A 465 11.59 -6.98 -28.76
C ARG A 465 10.54 -8.03 -28.38
N PRO A 466 10.25 -8.18 -27.07
CA PRO A 466 9.34 -9.21 -26.59
C PRO A 466 7.94 -8.99 -27.17
N PHE A 467 7.27 -10.08 -27.58
CA PHE A 467 5.89 -10.10 -28.08
C PHE A 467 5.59 -9.28 -29.35
N LYS A 468 6.60 -8.70 -30.03
CA LYS A 468 6.41 -7.90 -31.26
C LYS A 468 5.54 -8.59 -32.31
N ARG A 469 5.74 -9.90 -32.52
CA ARG A 469 4.93 -10.69 -33.48
C ARG A 469 3.45 -10.77 -33.13
N PHE A 470 3.13 -10.84 -31.83
CA PHE A 470 1.75 -10.90 -31.36
C PHE A 470 1.09 -9.55 -31.50
N TYR A 471 1.82 -8.49 -31.16
CA TYR A 471 1.37 -7.12 -31.35
C TYR A 471 1.05 -6.81 -32.83
N LEU A 472 2.00 -7.04 -33.75
CA LEU A 472 1.79 -6.77 -35.17
C LEU A 472 0.68 -7.65 -35.75
N GLY A 473 0.68 -8.95 -35.42
CA GLY A 473 -0.35 -9.87 -35.92
C GLY A 473 -1.74 -9.58 -35.37
N LEU A 474 -1.86 -9.13 -34.10
CA LEU A 474 -3.13 -8.70 -33.52
C LEU A 474 -3.61 -7.42 -34.19
N ARG A 475 -2.72 -6.44 -34.41
CA ARG A 475 -3.05 -5.21 -35.12
C ARG A 475 -3.64 -5.49 -36.51
N ASP A 476 -3.00 -6.36 -37.29
CA ASP A 476 -3.51 -6.74 -38.62
C ASP A 476 -4.91 -7.37 -38.55
N ARG A 477 -5.18 -8.18 -37.52
CA ARG A 477 -6.51 -8.76 -37.27
C ARG A 477 -7.52 -7.70 -36.84
N ILE A 478 -7.12 -6.71 -36.05
CA ILE A 478 -7.98 -5.58 -35.66
C ILE A 478 -8.38 -4.78 -36.89
N ILE A 479 -7.42 -4.43 -37.76
CA ILE A 479 -7.68 -3.71 -39.02
C ILE A 479 -8.73 -4.46 -39.85
N GLN A 480 -8.50 -5.76 -40.11
CA GLN A 480 -9.44 -6.59 -40.88
C GLN A 480 -10.83 -6.66 -40.24
N HIS A 481 -10.89 -6.73 -38.90
CA HIS A 481 -12.17 -6.79 -38.19
C HIS A 481 -12.92 -5.46 -38.29
N ILE A 482 -12.23 -4.32 -38.11
CA ILE A 482 -12.80 -2.97 -38.26
C ILE A 482 -13.32 -2.77 -39.70
N GLU A 483 -12.51 -3.11 -40.71
CA GLU A 483 -12.91 -3.03 -42.13
C GLU A 483 -14.12 -3.92 -42.46
N SER A 484 -14.26 -5.06 -41.77
CA SER A 484 -15.39 -5.97 -41.97
C SER A 484 -16.72 -5.47 -41.39
N GLY A 485 -16.69 -4.48 -40.49
CA GLY A 485 -17.88 -3.93 -39.82
C GLY A 485 -18.62 -4.91 -38.91
N ARG A 486 -17.98 -6.02 -38.52
CA ARG A 486 -18.59 -7.05 -37.65
C ARG A 486 -18.58 -6.63 -36.18
N GLN A 487 -19.51 -7.19 -35.41
CA GLN A 487 -19.51 -7.07 -33.95
C GLN A 487 -18.44 -7.98 -33.31
N PRO A 488 -17.86 -7.60 -32.16
CA PRO A 488 -18.08 -6.33 -31.46
C PRO A 488 -17.39 -5.15 -32.18
N LEU A 489 -17.97 -3.96 -32.05
CA LEU A 489 -17.26 -2.73 -32.42
C LEU A 489 -16.07 -2.54 -31.48
N LEU A 490 -14.86 -2.65 -32.02
CA LEU A 490 -13.64 -2.54 -31.23
C LEU A 490 -13.41 -1.10 -30.83
N ALA A 491 -13.23 -0.86 -29.53
CA ALA A 491 -13.14 0.46 -28.96
C ALA A 491 -12.12 0.52 -27.82
N TYR A 492 -11.40 1.64 -27.79
CA TYR A 492 -10.62 2.08 -26.65
C TYR A 492 -11.53 2.75 -25.63
N ARG A 493 -11.33 2.44 -24.34
CA ARG A 493 -12.05 3.11 -23.26
C ARG A 493 -11.43 4.48 -23.04
N LYS A 494 -12.23 5.55 -23.18
CA LYS A 494 -11.74 6.92 -22.98
C LYS A 494 -11.41 7.14 -21.49
N ALA A 495 -10.29 7.83 -21.24
CA ALA A 495 -9.95 8.27 -19.89
C ALA A 495 -11.09 9.13 -19.31
N PRO A 496 -11.41 8.99 -18.02
CA PRO A 496 -12.32 9.92 -17.35
C PRO A 496 -11.66 11.29 -17.29
N THR A 497 -12.01 12.16 -18.23
CA THR A 497 -11.54 13.55 -18.31
C THR A 497 -12.41 14.48 -17.47
N GLY A 498 -11.97 15.72 -17.32
CA GLY A 498 -12.66 16.72 -16.49
C GLY A 498 -11.88 17.05 -15.22
N GLY A 499 -12.49 17.88 -14.40
CA GLY A 499 -11.89 18.42 -13.19
C GLY A 499 -12.95 18.72 -12.15
N ILE A 500 -12.86 19.90 -11.55
CA ILE A 500 -13.79 20.33 -10.49
C ILE A 500 -15.24 20.34 -10.99
N ALA A 501 -15.51 21.00 -12.12
CA ALA A 501 -16.86 21.12 -12.67
C ALA A 501 -17.49 19.76 -13.02
N GLU A 502 -16.68 18.82 -13.55
CA GLU A 502 -17.16 17.47 -13.87
C GLU A 502 -17.51 16.70 -12.60
N TYR A 503 -16.65 16.78 -11.58
CA TYR A 503 -16.91 16.15 -10.29
C TYR A 503 -18.17 16.73 -9.61
N GLU A 504 -18.37 18.05 -9.68
CA GLU A 504 -19.57 18.72 -9.15
C GLU A 504 -20.85 18.21 -9.85
N ALA A 505 -20.83 18.10 -11.19
CA ALA A 505 -21.96 17.54 -11.93
C ALA A 505 -22.26 16.09 -11.55
N LEU A 506 -21.22 15.25 -11.43
CA LEU A 506 -21.37 13.86 -10.96
C LEU A 506 -21.90 13.79 -9.53
N TYR A 507 -21.46 14.70 -8.67
CA TYR A 507 -21.90 14.79 -7.28
C TYR A 507 -23.38 15.15 -7.15
N GLU A 508 -23.84 16.13 -7.94
CA GLU A 508 -25.27 16.49 -8.01
C GLU A 508 -26.12 15.33 -8.51
N GLN A 509 -25.71 14.66 -9.59
CA GLN A 509 -26.41 13.49 -10.14
C GLN A 509 -26.49 12.35 -9.13
N ALA A 510 -25.37 12.02 -8.48
CA ALA A 510 -25.30 10.95 -7.50
C ALA A 510 -26.18 11.22 -6.27
N ASN A 511 -26.27 12.49 -5.83
CA ASN A 511 -27.15 12.86 -4.73
C ASN A 511 -28.63 12.83 -5.12
N GLN A 512 -28.98 13.26 -6.33
CA GLN A 512 -30.35 13.14 -6.83
C GLN A 512 -30.80 11.67 -6.88
N ALA A 513 -29.95 10.78 -7.42
CA ALA A 513 -30.23 9.34 -7.45
C ALA A 513 -30.38 8.74 -6.04
N PHE A 514 -29.50 9.12 -5.11
CA PHE A 514 -29.55 8.66 -3.72
C PHE A 514 -30.83 9.12 -2.99
N HIS A 515 -31.27 10.36 -3.21
CA HIS A 515 -32.53 10.87 -2.65
C HIS A 515 -33.76 10.18 -3.26
N TYR A 516 -33.71 9.80 -4.54
CA TYR A 516 -34.77 9.02 -5.18
C TYR A 516 -34.87 7.60 -4.60
N GLU A 517 -33.74 6.91 -4.42
CA GLU A 517 -33.68 5.58 -3.81
C GLU A 517 -34.17 5.56 -2.34
N LEU A 518 -33.96 6.64 -1.59
CA LEU A 518 -34.48 6.81 -0.23
C LEU A 518 -35.96 7.26 -0.21
N GLY A 519 -36.43 7.92 -1.27
CA GLY A 519 -37.80 8.41 -1.41
C GLY A 519 -38.83 7.31 -1.70
N ASP A 520 -38.40 6.15 -2.18
CA ASP A 520 -39.26 4.97 -2.41
C ASP A 520 -39.49 4.11 -1.15
N THR A 521 -38.98 4.54 0.01
CA THR A 521 -39.49 4.06 1.31
C THR A 521 -40.53 5.04 1.83
N GLU A 522 -41.76 4.96 1.32
CA GLU A 522 -42.91 5.54 2.01
C GLU A 522 -42.97 4.94 3.43
N PRO A 523 -43.16 5.77 4.47
CA PRO A 523 -43.50 5.25 5.78
C PRO A 523 -44.87 4.58 5.64
N THR A 524 -44.94 3.26 5.77
CA THR A 524 -46.21 2.58 6.04
C THR A 524 -46.84 3.28 7.23
N GLU A 525 -47.90 4.04 6.97
CA GLU A 525 -48.85 4.50 7.98
C GLU A 525 -49.22 3.28 8.82
N GLN A 526 -48.74 3.25 10.06
CA GLN A 526 -49.29 2.33 11.03
C GLN A 526 -50.74 2.78 11.27
N PRO A 527 -51.74 1.91 11.08
CA PRO A 527 -53.10 2.28 11.40
C PRO A 527 -53.18 2.57 12.90
N LEU A 528 -53.70 3.75 13.23
CA LEU A 528 -54.14 4.13 14.57
C LEU A 528 -55.01 3.01 15.14
N VAL A 529 -54.48 2.29 16.11
CA VAL A 529 -55.29 1.44 16.99
C VAL A 529 -56.01 2.39 17.94
N GLU A 530 -57.30 2.60 17.70
CA GLU A 530 -58.23 3.16 18.67
C GLU A 530 -58.22 2.28 19.92
N LEU A 531 -57.61 2.78 20.99
CA LEU A 531 -57.87 2.32 22.35
C LEU A 531 -58.74 3.37 23.01
N GLY A 532 -60.06 3.13 22.97
CA GLY A 532 -61.01 3.87 23.78
C GLY A 532 -60.76 3.55 25.26
N TYR A 533 -60.61 4.60 26.07
CA TYR A 533 -60.92 4.59 27.48
C TYR A 533 -61.50 5.96 27.87
N GLU A 534 -62.78 5.88 28.18
CA GLU A 534 -63.65 6.68 29.04
C GLU A 534 -63.08 7.94 29.72
N ASP A 535 -63.80 9.03 29.45
CA ASP A 535 -64.12 10.23 30.22
C ASP A 535 -63.79 10.17 31.73
N GLU A 536 -63.15 11.23 32.25
CA GLU A 536 -63.59 11.94 33.45
C GLU A 536 -62.83 13.28 33.62
N GLU A 537 -63.61 14.35 33.71
CA GLU A 537 -63.34 15.62 34.42
C GLU A 537 -62.26 16.59 33.90
N GLY A 538 -62.75 17.73 33.36
CA GLY A 538 -62.57 18.98 34.10
C GLY A 538 -61.64 20.04 33.51
N ASN A 539 -62.29 21.02 32.88
CA ASN A 539 -62.02 22.46 32.85
C ASN A 539 -61.52 23.11 31.56
N ASP A 540 -62.37 24.03 31.13
CA ASP A 540 -62.23 25.12 30.18
C ASP A 540 -61.04 26.05 30.48
N ILE A 541 -60.54 26.73 29.45
CA ILE A 541 -60.62 28.19 29.30
C ILE A 541 -60.12 28.57 27.88
N GLU A 542 -61.04 29.19 27.14
CA GLU A 542 -60.93 30.35 26.23
C GLU A 542 -59.51 30.80 25.81
N GLY A 543 -59.18 31.15 24.56
CA GLY A 543 -59.97 31.83 23.52
C GLY A 543 -59.14 33.02 22.99
N ILE A 544 -59.42 33.45 21.76
CA ILE A 544 -59.00 34.71 21.09
C ILE A 544 -57.59 34.66 20.46
N SER A 545 -57.38 34.44 19.15
CA SER A 545 -57.79 35.16 17.92
C SER A 545 -57.15 36.54 17.73
N ASP A 546 -56.42 36.69 16.61
CA ASP A 546 -56.43 37.85 15.69
C ASP A 546 -55.88 39.19 16.27
N ASP A 547 -55.17 40.09 15.61
CA ASP A 547 -54.85 40.38 14.21
C ASP A 547 -53.71 41.42 14.17
N GLU A 548 -52.96 41.38 13.07
CA GLU A 548 -52.52 42.51 12.25
C GLU A 548 -51.57 43.63 12.75
N ASP A 549 -50.59 43.85 11.87
CA ASP A 549 -50.09 45.12 11.32
C ASP A 549 -49.32 46.12 12.19
N GLY A 550 -48.18 46.52 11.62
CA GLY A 550 -47.43 47.69 12.06
C GLY A 550 -46.02 47.72 11.50
N GLU A 551 -45.89 48.03 10.21
CA GLU A 551 -44.69 48.73 9.70
C GLU A 551 -44.38 49.94 10.59
N ILE A 552 -43.10 50.21 10.85
CA ILE A 552 -42.48 51.53 10.65
C ILE A 552 -40.97 51.42 10.82
N SER A 553 -40.31 52.05 9.87
CA SER A 553 -38.89 52.31 9.72
C SER A 553 -38.31 53.18 10.84
N ASP A 554 -37.01 53.06 11.10
CA ASP A 554 -36.03 54.13 10.85
C ASP A 554 -34.70 53.87 11.58
N GLU A 555 -33.64 53.96 10.80
CA GLU A 555 -32.34 54.60 11.08
C GLU A 555 -31.54 54.21 12.34
N GLU A 556 -30.45 53.46 12.08
CA GLU A 556 -29.03 53.79 12.35
C GLU A 556 -28.65 54.95 13.31
N PRO A 557 -27.37 55.07 13.75
CA PRO A 557 -26.35 54.07 14.05
C PRO A 557 -25.54 54.38 15.33
N GLU A 558 -24.77 53.40 15.83
CA GLU A 558 -23.35 53.56 16.24
C GLU A 558 -22.63 52.21 16.24
#